data_AF-A0AAU8F3A8-F1
#
_entry.id   AF-A0AAU8F3A8-F1
#
_cell.length_a   1.000
_cell.length_b   1.000
_cell.length_c   1.000
_cell.angle_alpha   90.00
_cell.angle_beta   90.00
_cell.angle_gamma   90.00
#
_symmetry.space_group_name_H-M   'P 1'
#
loop_
_entity.id
_entity.type
_entity.pdbx_description
1 polymer ?
#
loop_
_entity_poly.entity_id
_entity_poly.type
_entity_poly.pdbx_seq_one_letter_code
_entity_poly.pdbx_strand_id
1 'polypeptide(L)'
;MSYQKVSNAENVVVGHKRTLEAIKNGIVKEVVIAEDADMRLTHMIIRTALQHNIPITKVESVRKLGKVSGIQVGASAIGIIS
;
A
#
# COMPACT_ATOMS: atom_id res chain seq x y z
N MET A 1 6.83 -13.85 2.51
CA MET A 1 5.85 -13.45 3.54
C MET A 1 5.19 -12.10 3.22
N SER A 2 5.90 -10.95 3.16
CA SER A 2 5.21 -9.63 3.02
C SER A 2 4.62 -9.32 1.63
N TYR A 3 5.31 -9.66 0.54
CA TYR A 3 4.82 -9.40 -0.83
C TYR A 3 3.64 -10.29 -1.24
N GLN A 4 3.54 -11.47 -0.65
CA GLN A 4 2.55 -12.49 -1.01
C GLN A 4 1.12 -12.06 -0.70
N LYS A 5 0.94 -11.17 0.30
CA LYS A 5 -0.34 -10.53 0.62
C LYS A 5 -0.91 -9.73 -0.55
N VAL A 6 -0.04 -8.98 -1.22
CA VAL A 6 -0.41 -8.19 -2.41
C VAL A 6 -0.65 -9.12 -3.60
N SER A 7 0.16 -10.17 -3.75
CA SER A 7 0.02 -11.14 -4.85
C SER A 7 -1.28 -11.94 -4.79
N ASN A 8 -1.76 -12.22 -3.57
CA ASN A 8 -2.98 -13.01 -3.34
C ASN A 8 -4.24 -12.14 -3.21
N ALA A 9 -4.10 -10.82 -3.20
CA ALA A 9 -5.23 -9.91 -3.08
C ALA A 9 -5.96 -9.80 -4.42
N GLU A 10 -7.27 -10.03 -4.43
CA GLU A 10 -8.10 -9.89 -5.64
C GLU A 10 -8.22 -8.43 -6.06
N ASN A 11 -8.36 -7.53 -5.10
CA ASN A 11 -8.51 -6.09 -5.34
C ASN A 11 -7.45 -5.30 -4.59
N VAL A 12 -6.66 -4.54 -5.33
CA VAL A 12 -5.64 -3.66 -4.77
C VAL A 12 -5.73 -2.27 -5.38
N VAL A 13 -5.44 -1.27 -4.55
CA VAL A 13 -5.32 0.12 -4.95
C VAL A 13 -3.86 0.52 -4.92
N VAL A 14 -3.34 0.79 -6.11
CA VAL A 14 -1.98 1.24 -6.31
C VAL A 14 -1.92 2.76 -6.35
N GLY A 15 -0.98 3.33 -5.58
CA GLY A 15 -0.57 4.74 -5.71
C GLY A 15 -1.11 5.65 -4.61
N HIS A 16 -0.29 6.60 -4.18
CA HIS A 16 -0.50 7.37 -2.94
C HIS A 16 -1.90 8.02 -2.81
N LYS A 17 -2.35 8.75 -3.85
CA LYS A 17 -3.64 9.46 -3.86
C LYS A 17 -4.81 8.50 -3.70
N ARG A 18 -4.82 7.44 -4.51
CA ARG A 18 -5.90 6.46 -4.48
C ARG A 18 -5.87 5.65 -3.19
N THR A 19 -4.69 5.28 -2.68
CA THR A 19 -4.57 4.59 -1.40
C THR A 19 -5.08 5.47 -0.25
N LEU A 20 -4.74 6.76 -0.24
CA LEU A 20 -5.27 7.73 0.74
C LEU A 20 -6.80 7.86 0.67
N GLU A 21 -7.36 7.98 -0.53
CA GLU A 21 -8.82 8.02 -0.72
C GLU A 21 -9.49 6.72 -0.28
N ALA A 22 -8.94 5.58 -0.65
CA ALA A 22 -9.49 4.27 -0.27
C ALA A 22 -9.44 4.04 1.25
N ILE A 23 -8.38 4.48 1.92
CA ILE A 23 -8.29 4.46 3.39
C ILE A 23 -9.39 5.34 4.00
N LYS A 24 -9.56 6.57 3.50
CA LYS A 24 -10.60 7.50 3.98
C LYS A 24 -12.00 6.95 3.76
N ASN A 25 -12.22 6.25 2.66
CA ASN A 25 -13.48 5.59 2.34
C ASN A 25 -13.73 4.32 3.20
N GLY A 26 -12.76 3.88 3.99
CA GLY A 26 -12.89 2.71 4.87
C GLY A 26 -12.97 1.37 4.14
N ILE A 27 -12.58 1.32 2.86
CA ILE A 27 -12.62 0.09 2.04
C ILE A 27 -11.28 -0.67 2.04
N VAL A 28 -10.25 -0.12 2.69
CA VAL A 28 -8.91 -0.73 2.75
C VAL A 28 -8.81 -1.60 4.00
N LYS A 29 -8.46 -2.87 3.81
CA LYS A 29 -8.22 -3.81 4.92
C LYS A 29 -6.78 -3.82 5.39
N GLU A 30 -5.83 -3.59 4.49
CA GLU A 30 -4.40 -3.59 4.82
C GLU A 30 -3.63 -2.67 3.88
N VAL A 31 -2.57 -2.03 4.37
CA VAL A 31 -1.71 -1.17 3.55
C VAL A 31 -0.29 -1.75 3.52
N VAL A 32 0.28 -1.87 2.34
CA VAL A 32 1.66 -2.28 2.12
C VAL A 32 2.47 -1.10 1.60
N ILE A 33 3.57 -0.76 2.26
CA ILE A 33 4.40 0.41 1.93
C ILE A 33 5.84 -0.01 1.72
N ALA A 34 6.47 0.53 0.69
CA ALA A 34 7.90 0.31 0.48
C ALA A 34 8.75 1.30 1.29
N GLU A 35 9.82 0.81 1.89
CA GLU A 35 10.76 1.63 2.67
C GLU A 35 11.62 2.53 1.78
N ASP A 36 11.93 2.08 0.57
CA ASP A 36 12.60 2.86 -0.50
C ASP A 36 11.68 3.90 -1.16
N ALA A 37 10.46 4.08 -0.66
CA ALA A 37 9.56 5.13 -1.13
C ALA A 37 9.83 6.47 -0.42
N ASP A 38 9.40 7.56 -1.07
CA ASP A 38 9.47 8.90 -0.46
C ASP A 38 8.80 8.91 0.92
N MET A 39 9.60 9.22 1.95
CA MET A 39 9.16 9.24 3.34
C MET A 39 7.98 10.18 3.58
N ARG A 40 7.87 11.30 2.85
CA ARG A 40 6.75 12.24 2.99
C ARG A 40 5.43 11.61 2.56
N LEU A 41 5.45 10.88 1.44
CA LEU A 41 4.27 10.17 0.94
C LEU A 41 3.89 9.02 1.88
N THR A 42 4.89 8.24 2.28
CA THR A 42 4.74 7.11 3.20
C THR A 42 4.19 7.55 4.56
N HIS A 43 4.70 8.63 5.14
CA HIS A 43 4.22 9.15 6.44
C HIS A 43 2.76 9.57 6.41
N MET A 44 2.29 10.21 5.34
CA MET A 44 0.88 10.57 5.21
C MET A 44 0.00 9.33 5.23
N ILE A 45 0.37 8.30 4.47
CA ILE A 45 -0.38 7.05 4.40
C ILE A 45 -0.36 6.31 5.74
N ILE A 46 0.81 6.20 6.38
CA ILE A 46 0.94 5.56 7.71
C ILE A 46 0.04 6.25 8.72
N ARG A 47 0.05 7.58 8.76
CA ARG A 47 -0.75 8.36 9.70
C ARG A 47 -2.25 8.13 9.47
N THR A 48 -2.70 8.19 8.22
CA THR A 48 -4.12 7.95 7.90
C THR A 48 -4.51 6.49 8.20
N ALA A 49 -3.68 5.51 7.84
CA ALA A 49 -3.94 4.11 8.16
C ALA A 49 -4.04 3.86 9.68
N LEU A 50 -3.13 4.45 10.48
CA LEU A 50 -3.18 4.38 11.94
C LEU A 50 -4.45 5.02 12.51
N GLN A 51 -4.88 6.17 11.97
CA GLN A 51 -6.15 6.81 12.38
C GLN A 51 -7.37 5.93 12.12
N HIS A 52 -7.33 5.11 11.08
CA HIS A 52 -8.40 4.18 10.71
C HIS A 52 -8.18 2.76 11.26
N ASN A 53 -7.19 2.54 12.14
CA ASN A 53 -6.80 1.22 12.67
C ASN A 53 -6.52 0.15 11.60
N ILE A 54 -5.94 0.57 10.47
CA ILE A 54 -5.60 -0.32 9.36
C ILE A 54 -4.18 -0.87 9.57
N PRO A 55 -3.97 -2.19 9.47
CA PRO A 55 -2.64 -2.78 9.54
C PRO A 55 -1.74 -2.30 8.41
N ILE A 56 -0.48 -2.06 8.74
CA ILE A 56 0.54 -1.58 7.80
C ILE A 56 1.67 -2.60 7.74
N THR A 57 1.98 -3.08 6.53
CA THR A 57 3.12 -3.95 6.25
C THR A 57 4.18 -3.16 5.48
N LYS A 58 5.43 -3.22 5.92
CA LYS A 58 6.55 -2.60 5.21
C LYS A 58 7.29 -3.62 4.34
N VAL A 59 7.82 -3.16 3.21
CA VAL A 59 8.63 -3.95 2.28
C VAL A 59 9.84 -3.17 1.79
N GLU A 60 10.87 -3.88 1.34
CA GLU A 60 12.16 -3.27 1.02
C GLU A 60 12.16 -2.39 -0.24
N SER A 61 11.41 -2.75 -1.29
CA SER A 61 11.54 -2.10 -2.61
C SER A 61 10.22 -1.74 -3.28
N VAL A 62 10.14 -0.49 -3.76
CA VAL A 62 9.02 0.04 -4.56
C VAL A 62 8.84 -0.73 -5.87
N ARG A 63 9.94 -1.18 -6.49
CA ARG A 63 9.90 -1.92 -7.76
C ARG A 63 9.34 -3.32 -7.58
N LYS A 64 9.82 -4.04 -6.55
CA LYS A 64 9.28 -5.38 -6.24
C LYS A 64 7.81 -5.29 -5.85
N LEU A 65 7.45 -4.29 -5.04
CA LEU A 65 6.06 -4.07 -4.62
C LEU A 65 5.13 -3.85 -5.82
N GLY A 66 5.51 -2.94 -6.73
CA GLY A 66 4.76 -2.68 -7.97
C GLY A 66 4.63 -3.92 -8.84
N LYS A 67 5.73 -4.63 -9.07
CA LYS A 67 5.73 -5.85 -9.90
C LYS A 67 4.78 -6.93 -9.37
N VAL A 68 4.71 -7.09 -8.05
CA VAL A 68 3.83 -8.08 -7.41
C VAL A 68 2.36 -7.67 -7.48
N SER A 69 2.07 -6.37 -7.55
CA SER A 69 0.71 -5.85 -7.80
C SER A 69 0.28 -5.82 -9.26
N GLY A 70 1.07 -6.40 -10.17
CA GLY A 70 0.72 -6.47 -11.59
C GLY A 70 0.98 -5.19 -12.38
N ILE A 71 1.69 -4.20 -11.81
CA ILE A 71 2.09 -2.98 -12.53
C ILE A 71 3.57 -3.05 -12.94
N GLN A 72 3.90 -2.46 -14.08
CA GLN A 72 5.29 -2.38 -14.58
C GLN A 72 6.09 -1.19 -14.00
N VAL A 73 5.43 -0.33 -13.21
CA VAL A 73 6.03 0.83 -12.55
C VAL A 73 6.23 0.59 -11.05
N GLY A 74 7.15 1.31 -10.41
CA GLY A 74 7.34 1.19 -8.96
C GLY A 74 6.12 1.71 -8.18
N ALA A 75 5.73 1.01 -7.11
CA ALA A 75 4.66 1.44 -6.22
C ALA A 75 5.23 1.85 -4.86
N SER A 76 4.99 3.10 -4.45
CA SER A 76 5.34 3.58 -3.11
C SER A 76 4.49 2.92 -2.03
N ALA A 77 3.19 2.79 -2.28
CA ALA A 77 2.24 2.20 -1.36
C ALA A 77 1.09 1.54 -2.13
N ILE A 78 0.54 0.49 -1.52
CA ILE A 78 -0.56 -0.32 -2.05
C ILE A 78 -1.56 -0.56 -0.93
N GLY A 79 -2.83 -0.24 -1.17
CA GLY A 79 -3.93 -0.63 -0.29
C GLY A 79 -4.56 -1.92 -0.78
N ILE A 80 -4.74 -2.91 0.08
CA ILE A 80 -5.50 -4.12 -0.19
C ILE A 80 -6.96 -3.84 0.15
N ILE A 81 -7.83 -4.00 -0.84
CA ILE A 81 -9.28 -3.94 -0.70
C ILE A 81 -9.81 -5.37 -0.61
N SER A 82 -10.93 -5.53 0.07
CA SER A 82 -11.72 -6.77 0.07
C SER A 82 -13.18 -6.46 -0.19
#